data_AF-A0A417D2Y8-F1
#
_entry.id   AF-A0A417D2Y8-F1
#
_cell.length_a   1.000
_cell.length_b   1.000
_cell.length_c   1.000
_cell.angle_alpha   90.00
_cell.angle_beta   90.00
_cell.angle_gamma   90.00
#
_symmetry.space_group_name_H-M   'P 1'
#
loop_
_entity.id
_entity.type
_entity.pdbx_description
1 polymer ?
#
loop_
_entity_poly.entity_id
_entity_poly.type
_entity_poly.pdbx_seq_one_letter_code
_entity_poly.pdbx_strand_id
1 'polypeptide(L)'
;MISLRQIIKEVVKEELPFENMDSAEKKLWRKFTKLIQRCGGDMEILFRGKGKVEFPNEEKEFVKIILVQLAREEGLSHKIWEDKDGSLTLNEVHEFIQYFIDYLSQKGYSEADIIGVAQSLDMMFQLSAREKLEYCHRMIDCYAENLTPYIYTQQVLGLENLAKKLAVESVCSTVNAAIHCGELAEVLKMGMELGDTDDVGDLYGDDEDPIRDEYMERDKQVLLYMKKHPEIRKIVEKQIGKPITSIWKDAKV
;
A
#
# COMPACT_ATOMS: atom_id res chain seq x y z
N MET A 1 -21.38 -0.03 -12.93
CA MET A 1 -20.28 0.64 -13.63
C MET A 1 -20.62 2.11 -13.80
N ILE A 2 -19.88 2.99 -13.13
CA ILE A 2 -19.97 4.43 -13.24
C ILE A 2 -18.62 5.00 -13.66
N SER A 3 -18.62 5.99 -14.54
CA SER A 3 -17.35 6.59 -14.98
C SER A 3 -16.81 7.58 -13.95
N LEU A 4 -15.48 7.62 -13.78
CA LEU A 4 -14.78 8.63 -12.96
C LEU A 4 -15.23 10.05 -13.32
N ARG A 5 -15.43 10.31 -14.62
CA ARG A 5 -15.89 11.62 -15.11
C ARG A 5 -17.29 11.97 -14.64
N GLN A 6 -18.19 11.00 -14.50
CA GLN A 6 -19.52 11.21 -13.90
C GLN A 6 -19.39 11.52 -12.41
N ILE A 7 -18.53 10.80 -11.68
CA ILE A 7 -18.31 11.05 -10.24
C ILE A 7 -17.71 12.44 -10.02
N ILE A 8 -16.70 12.84 -10.81
CA ILE A 8 -16.10 14.18 -10.74
C ILE A 8 -17.15 15.27 -10.99
N LYS A 9 -18.05 15.06 -11.97
CA LYS A 9 -19.14 16.00 -12.24
C LYS A 9 -20.09 16.16 -11.06
N GLU A 10 -20.40 15.07 -10.36
CA GLU A 10 -21.20 15.12 -9.14
C GLU A 10 -20.48 15.92 -8.05
N VAL A 11 -19.21 15.62 -7.78
CA VAL A 11 -18.40 16.33 -6.77
C VAL A 11 -18.23 17.80 -7.08
N VAL A 12 -17.93 18.18 -8.32
CA VAL A 12 -17.78 19.59 -8.71
C VAL A 12 -19.08 20.37 -8.48
N LYS A 13 -20.24 19.76 -8.77
CA LYS A 13 -21.54 20.41 -8.53
C LYS A 13 -21.85 20.57 -7.04
N GLU A 14 -21.49 19.59 -6.23
CA GLU A 14 -21.77 19.58 -4.79
C GLU A 14 -20.80 20.49 -4.01
N GLU A 15 -19.51 20.46 -4.36
CA GLU A 15 -18.43 21.03 -3.55
C GLU A 15 -17.82 22.31 -4.12
N LEU A 16 -17.89 22.52 -5.43
CA LEU A 16 -17.31 23.68 -6.11
C LEU A 16 -18.37 24.42 -6.96
N PRO A 17 -19.55 24.77 -6.39
CA PRO A 17 -20.69 25.25 -7.18
C PRO A 17 -20.45 26.60 -7.89
N PHE A 18 -19.43 27.36 -7.46
CA PHE A 18 -19.07 28.66 -8.02
C PHE A 18 -17.88 28.62 -8.99
N GLU A 19 -17.23 27.46 -9.16
CA GLU A 19 -16.15 27.31 -10.14
C GLU A 19 -16.67 26.99 -11.54
N ASN A 20 -15.87 27.33 -12.56
CA ASN A 20 -16.16 26.90 -13.93
C ASN A 20 -16.08 25.36 -14.02
N MET A 21 -17.20 24.73 -14.35
CA MET A 21 -17.36 23.27 -14.37
C MET A 21 -16.27 22.55 -15.19
N ASP A 22 -15.98 23.01 -16.41
CA ASP A 22 -14.96 22.39 -17.26
C ASP A 22 -13.54 22.52 -16.70
N SER A 23 -13.24 23.64 -16.05
CA SER A 23 -11.93 23.87 -15.41
C SER A 23 -11.78 23.04 -14.14
N ALA A 24 -12.81 23.03 -13.28
CA ALA A 24 -12.84 22.27 -12.03
C ALA A 24 -12.75 20.75 -12.31
N GLU A 25 -13.50 20.24 -13.30
CA GLU A 25 -13.40 18.85 -13.75
C GLU A 25 -11.95 18.47 -14.13
N LYS A 26 -11.30 19.30 -14.96
CA LYS A 26 -9.91 19.06 -15.39
C LYS A 26 -8.93 19.13 -14.22
N LYS A 27 -9.12 20.06 -13.29
CA LYS A 27 -8.28 20.20 -12.09
C LYS A 27 -8.41 18.95 -11.21
N LEU A 28 -9.64 18.53 -10.90
CA LEU A 28 -9.91 17.35 -10.08
C LEU A 28 -9.40 16.06 -10.73
N TRP A 29 -9.58 15.91 -12.04
CA TRP A 29 -9.05 14.77 -12.79
C TRP A 29 -7.54 14.65 -12.66
N ARG A 30 -6.81 15.77 -12.83
CA ARG A 30 -5.35 15.81 -12.67
C ARG A 30 -4.93 15.51 -11.24
N LYS A 31 -5.66 16.05 -10.25
CA LYS A 31 -5.39 15.78 -8.84
C LYS A 31 -5.53 14.29 -8.52
N PHE A 32 -6.65 13.69 -8.93
CA PHE A 32 -6.92 12.27 -8.77
C PHE A 32 -5.85 11.41 -9.45
N THR A 33 -5.54 11.69 -10.73
CA THR A 33 -4.50 10.97 -11.48
C THR A 33 -3.15 11.00 -10.75
N LYS A 34 -2.73 12.17 -10.29
CA LYS A 34 -1.46 12.34 -9.57
C LYS A 34 -1.48 11.65 -8.20
N LEU A 35 -2.62 11.65 -7.51
CA LEU A 35 -2.79 10.92 -6.26
C LEU A 35 -2.61 9.42 -6.47
N ILE A 36 -3.30 8.83 -7.45
CA ILE A 36 -3.17 7.41 -7.80
C ILE A 36 -1.70 7.05 -8.12
N GLN A 37 -1.04 7.85 -8.96
CA GLN A 37 0.38 7.65 -9.29
C GLN A 37 1.28 7.71 -8.05
N ARG A 38 0.99 8.61 -7.09
CA ARG A 38 1.76 8.71 -5.84
C ARG A 38 1.56 7.53 -4.91
N CYS A 39 0.39 6.90 -4.93
CA CYS A 39 0.14 5.64 -4.24
C CYS A 39 0.74 4.43 -4.99
N GLY A 40 1.46 4.67 -6.11
CA GLY A 40 2.03 3.62 -6.96
C GLY A 40 0.97 2.82 -7.72
N GLY A 41 -0.17 3.44 -8.02
CA GLY A 41 -1.21 2.90 -8.89
C GLY A 41 -0.99 3.32 -10.34
N ASP A 42 -1.34 2.43 -11.27
CA ASP A 42 -1.23 2.68 -12.71
C ASP A 42 -2.58 3.07 -13.31
N MET A 43 -2.63 4.25 -13.92
CA MET A 43 -3.82 4.71 -14.62
C MET A 43 -4.14 3.86 -15.86
N GLU A 44 -3.14 3.27 -16.53
CA GLU A 44 -3.35 2.40 -17.70
C GLU A 44 -4.14 1.14 -17.33
N ILE A 45 -3.91 0.60 -16.14
CA ILE A 45 -4.67 -0.51 -15.57
C ILE A 45 -6.12 -0.06 -15.28
N LEU A 46 -6.29 1.11 -14.65
CA LEU A 46 -7.62 1.70 -14.39
C LEU A 46 -8.40 2.05 -15.66
N PHE A 47 -7.72 2.30 -16.78
CA PHE A 47 -8.36 2.53 -18.08
C PHE A 47 -8.88 1.24 -18.73
N ARG A 48 -8.46 0.06 -18.27
CA ARG A 48 -8.76 -1.27 -18.86
C ARG A 48 -8.71 -1.27 -20.40
N GLY A 49 -7.78 -0.51 -21.00
CA GLY A 49 -7.64 -0.34 -22.46
C GLY A 49 -8.78 0.39 -23.20
N LYS A 50 -9.82 0.90 -22.52
CA LYS A 50 -11.00 1.54 -23.15
C LYS A 50 -10.98 3.07 -23.13
N GLY A 51 -9.91 3.68 -22.61
CA GLY A 51 -9.76 5.14 -22.54
C GLY A 51 -10.72 5.83 -21.58
N LYS A 52 -11.39 5.08 -20.70
CA LYS A 52 -12.29 5.57 -19.64
C LYS A 52 -11.99 4.81 -18.36
N VAL A 53 -11.91 5.55 -17.25
CA VAL A 53 -11.85 4.95 -15.91
C VAL A 53 -13.29 4.74 -15.45
N GLU A 54 -13.63 3.49 -15.20
CA GLU A 54 -14.96 3.06 -14.73
C GLU A 54 -14.79 2.22 -13.47
N PHE A 55 -15.65 2.49 -12.50
CA PHE A 55 -15.67 1.79 -11.23
C PHE A 55 -16.99 1.01 -11.10
N PRO A 56 -17.00 -0.15 -10.42
CA PRO A 56 -18.21 -0.75 -9.90
C PRO A 56 -19.06 0.30 -9.15
N ASN A 57 -20.38 0.11 -9.12
CA ASN A 57 -21.26 1.10 -8.48
C ASN A 57 -21.01 1.16 -6.96
N GLU A 58 -20.53 0.06 -6.41
CA GLU A 58 -20.17 -0.19 -5.02
C GLU A 58 -18.98 0.69 -4.60
N GLU A 59 -18.00 0.86 -5.50
CA GLU A 59 -16.80 1.70 -5.30
C GLU A 59 -17.04 3.19 -5.58
N LYS A 60 -18.22 3.57 -6.11
CA LYS A 60 -18.56 4.95 -6.47
C LYS A 60 -18.30 5.91 -5.32
N GLU A 61 -18.81 5.60 -4.13
CA GLU A 61 -18.72 6.48 -2.97
C GLU A 61 -17.28 6.61 -2.46
N PHE A 62 -16.50 5.52 -2.50
CA PHE A 62 -15.08 5.56 -2.17
C PHE A 62 -14.34 6.58 -3.05
N VAL A 63 -14.52 6.51 -4.36
CA VAL A 63 -13.92 7.43 -5.32
C VAL A 63 -14.44 8.86 -5.12
N LYS A 64 -15.73 9.01 -4.81
CA LYS A 64 -16.35 10.31 -4.54
C LYS A 64 -15.70 11.02 -3.34
N ILE A 65 -15.45 10.30 -2.24
CA ILE A 65 -14.83 10.86 -1.03
C ILE A 65 -13.42 11.39 -1.30
N ILE A 66 -12.60 10.61 -2.02
CA ILE A 66 -11.26 11.03 -2.44
C ILE A 66 -11.34 12.35 -3.21
N LEU A 67 -12.27 12.42 -4.17
CA LEU A 67 -12.47 13.60 -5.00
C LEU A 67 -12.98 14.81 -4.19
N VAL A 68 -13.85 14.62 -3.19
CA VAL A 68 -14.31 15.69 -2.28
C VAL A 68 -13.13 16.27 -1.50
N GLN A 69 -12.28 15.42 -0.91
CA GLN A 69 -11.07 15.87 -0.19
C GLN A 69 -10.12 16.65 -1.12
N LEU A 70 -9.90 16.16 -2.34
CA LEU A 70 -9.09 16.86 -3.35
C LEU A 70 -9.71 18.19 -3.82
N ALA A 71 -11.04 18.29 -3.83
CA ALA A 71 -11.80 19.49 -4.21
C ALA A 71 -11.69 20.56 -3.14
N ARG A 72 -11.92 20.19 -1.88
CA ARG A 72 -11.87 21.09 -0.72
C ARG A 72 -10.46 21.50 -0.33
N GLU A 73 -9.44 20.83 -0.88
CA GLU A 73 -8.04 21.06 -0.50
C GLU A 73 -7.82 20.74 0.99
N GLU A 74 -8.46 19.68 1.45
CA GLU A 74 -8.49 19.25 2.85
C GLU A 74 -8.36 17.72 2.94
N GLY A 75 -8.03 17.22 4.13
CA GLY A 75 -7.95 15.79 4.41
C GLY A 75 -6.72 15.10 3.80
N LEU A 76 -6.62 13.79 4.04
CA LEU A 76 -5.43 13.02 3.70
C LEU A 76 -5.21 12.91 2.19
N SER A 77 -6.27 12.79 1.38
CA SER A 77 -6.15 12.71 -0.08
C SER A 77 -5.47 13.95 -0.65
N HIS A 78 -5.77 15.14 -0.08
CA HIS A 78 -5.09 16.37 -0.45
C HIS A 78 -3.65 16.43 0.06
N LYS A 79 -3.41 16.05 1.32
CA LYS A 79 -2.05 15.98 1.89
C LYS A 79 -1.13 15.04 1.08
N ILE A 80 -1.55 13.81 0.79
CA ILE A 80 -0.80 12.86 -0.07
C ILE A 80 -0.57 13.45 -1.46
N TRP A 81 -1.54 14.21 -1.98
CA TRP A 81 -1.42 14.87 -3.29
C TRP A 81 -0.46 16.08 -3.31
N GLU A 82 -0.33 16.80 -2.19
CA GLU A 82 0.60 17.91 -2.00
C GLU A 82 2.02 17.43 -1.71
N ASP A 83 2.16 16.45 -0.82
CA ASP A 83 3.42 16.18 -0.15
C ASP A 83 4.51 15.67 -1.11
N LYS A 84 5.58 16.44 -1.29
CA LYS A 84 6.66 16.08 -2.22
C LYS A 84 7.70 15.18 -1.57
N ASP A 85 7.78 15.13 -0.24
CA ASP A 85 8.85 14.45 0.51
C ASP A 85 8.41 13.82 1.85
N GLY A 86 7.19 14.06 2.36
CA GLY A 86 6.78 13.69 3.72
C GLY A 86 6.03 12.36 3.83
N SER A 87 6.56 11.46 4.65
CA SER A 87 5.85 10.27 5.11
C SER A 87 4.67 10.66 6.01
N LEU A 88 3.46 10.18 5.71
CA LEU A 88 2.30 10.32 6.59
C LEU A 88 2.59 9.75 7.99
N THR A 89 2.15 10.41 9.05
CA THR A 89 2.23 9.85 10.42
C THR A 89 1.25 8.69 10.61
N LEU A 90 1.49 7.85 11.62
CA LEU A 90 0.60 6.73 11.96
C LEU A 90 -0.80 7.20 12.33
N ASN A 91 -0.90 8.25 13.16
CA ASN A 91 -2.18 8.82 13.55
C ASN A 91 -2.95 9.40 12.36
N GLU A 92 -2.28 10.06 11.41
CA GLU A 92 -2.95 10.59 10.21
C GLU A 92 -3.54 9.49 9.31
N VAL A 93 -2.84 8.35 9.21
CA VAL A 93 -3.35 7.17 8.49
C VAL A 93 -4.53 6.56 9.24
N HIS A 94 -4.41 6.41 10.56
CA HIS A 94 -5.49 5.88 11.40
C HIS A 94 -6.75 6.74 11.33
N GLU A 95 -6.63 8.06 11.52
CA GLU A 95 -7.75 9.01 11.41
C GLU A 95 -8.41 8.96 10.04
N PHE A 96 -7.62 8.76 8.98
CA PHE A 96 -8.17 8.61 7.64
C PHE A 96 -8.97 7.33 7.47
N ILE A 97 -8.45 6.19 7.88
CA ILE A 97 -9.19 4.91 7.82
C ILE A 97 -10.47 5.01 8.66
N GLN A 98 -10.38 5.58 9.86
CA GLN A 98 -11.54 5.78 10.73
C GLN A 98 -12.58 6.71 10.11
N TYR A 99 -12.17 7.79 9.45
CA TYR A 99 -13.07 8.67 8.72
C TYR A 99 -13.86 7.92 7.63
N PHE A 100 -13.21 7.01 6.90
CA PHE A 100 -13.89 6.17 5.90
C PHE A 100 -14.88 5.21 6.54
N ILE A 101 -14.51 4.56 7.65
CA ILE A 101 -15.40 3.68 8.42
C ILE A 101 -16.63 4.44 8.90
N ASP A 102 -16.45 5.62 9.48
CA ASP A 102 -17.54 6.44 10.02
C ASP A 102 -18.46 6.96 8.92
N TYR A 103 -17.89 7.41 7.79
CA TYR A 103 -18.66 7.88 6.65
C TYR A 103 -19.53 6.78 6.04
N LEU A 104 -18.95 5.59 5.79
CA LEU A 104 -19.69 4.46 5.23
C LEU A 104 -20.79 3.98 6.19
N SER A 105 -20.49 3.95 7.50
CA SER A 105 -21.49 3.67 8.54
C SER A 105 -22.67 4.64 8.48
N GLN A 106 -22.40 5.96 8.39
CA GLN A 106 -23.44 6.99 8.31
C GLN A 106 -24.29 6.90 7.04
N LYS A 107 -23.71 6.38 5.95
CA LYS A 107 -24.41 6.17 4.67
C LYS A 107 -25.21 4.86 4.62
N GLY A 108 -25.12 4.03 5.65
CA GLY A 108 -25.87 2.78 5.75
C GLY A 108 -25.29 1.63 4.94
N TYR A 109 -23.98 1.64 4.67
CA TYR A 109 -23.28 0.50 4.08
C TYR A 109 -23.28 -0.69 5.05
N SER A 110 -23.15 -1.90 4.51
CA SER A 110 -23.08 -3.09 5.33
C SER A 110 -21.77 -3.15 6.11
N GLU A 111 -21.78 -3.78 7.28
CA GLU A 111 -20.58 -3.98 8.09
C GLU A 111 -19.47 -4.73 7.32
N ALA A 112 -19.86 -5.69 6.47
CA ALA A 112 -18.92 -6.43 5.62
C ALA A 112 -18.20 -5.51 4.62
N ASP A 113 -18.93 -4.61 3.96
CA ASP A 113 -18.33 -3.66 3.00
C ASP A 113 -17.39 -2.68 3.71
N ILE A 114 -17.80 -2.20 4.90
CA ILE A 114 -17.00 -1.28 5.71
C ILE A 114 -15.68 -1.95 6.14
N ILE A 115 -15.74 -3.20 6.60
CA ILE A 115 -14.56 -3.98 6.98
C ILE A 115 -13.65 -4.21 5.77
N GLY A 116 -14.20 -4.58 4.62
CA GLY A 116 -13.43 -4.79 3.39
C GLY A 116 -12.66 -3.55 2.94
N VAL A 117 -13.30 -2.38 3.00
CA VAL A 117 -12.64 -1.09 2.70
C VAL A 117 -11.56 -0.77 3.73
N ALA A 118 -11.84 -0.96 5.03
CA ALA A 118 -10.86 -0.71 6.08
C ALA A 118 -9.61 -1.58 5.96
N GLN A 119 -9.78 -2.87 5.64
CA GLN A 119 -8.68 -3.80 5.41
C GLN A 119 -7.85 -3.43 4.17
N SER A 120 -8.51 -3.04 3.09
CA SER A 120 -7.85 -2.58 1.87
C SER A 120 -7.00 -1.33 2.13
N LEU A 121 -7.51 -0.39 2.93
CA LEU A 121 -6.76 0.81 3.32
C LEU A 121 -5.63 0.49 4.31
N ASP A 122 -5.85 -0.39 5.28
CA ASP A 122 -4.80 -0.87 6.19
C ASP A 122 -3.63 -1.47 5.40
N MET A 123 -3.92 -2.34 4.43
CA MET A 123 -2.90 -2.94 3.56
C MET A 123 -2.16 -1.88 2.73
N MET A 124 -2.90 -0.97 2.08
CA MET A 124 -2.32 0.07 1.23
C MET A 124 -1.36 1.00 2.00
N PHE A 125 -1.71 1.35 3.24
CA PHE A 125 -0.88 2.23 4.09
C PHE A 125 0.02 1.48 5.07
N GLN A 126 -0.06 0.15 5.08
CA GLN A 126 0.62 -0.75 6.01
C GLN A 126 0.42 -0.33 7.48
N LEU A 127 -0.78 0.14 7.85
CA LEU A 127 -1.02 0.78 9.15
C LEU A 127 -0.69 -0.20 10.29
N SER A 128 -1.29 -1.38 10.28
CA SER A 128 -1.08 -2.44 11.26
C SER A 128 0.39 -2.82 11.39
N ALA A 129 1.12 -3.01 10.28
CA ALA A 129 2.54 -3.34 10.32
C ALA A 129 3.37 -2.24 10.97
N ARG A 130 3.06 -0.98 10.65
CA ARG A 130 3.73 0.20 11.21
C ARG A 130 3.41 0.39 12.70
N GLU A 131 2.19 0.13 13.13
CA GLU A 131 1.80 0.17 14.56
C GLU A 131 2.57 -0.88 15.38
N LYS A 132 2.75 -2.10 14.83
CA LYS A 132 3.56 -3.14 15.49
C LYS A 132 5.03 -2.74 15.58
N LEU A 133 5.58 -2.10 14.55
CA LEU A 133 6.95 -1.59 14.58
C LEU A 133 7.12 -0.51 15.67
N GLU A 134 6.20 0.44 15.76
CA GLU A 134 6.24 1.45 16.82
C GLU A 134 6.13 0.82 18.21
N TYR A 135 5.29 -0.20 18.37
CA TYR A 135 5.22 -0.97 19.61
C TYR A 135 6.56 -1.64 19.96
N CYS A 136 7.28 -2.22 18.98
CA CYS A 136 8.61 -2.77 19.20
C CYS A 136 9.60 -1.69 19.68
N HIS A 137 9.61 -0.50 19.08
CA HIS A 137 10.44 0.62 19.56
C HIS A 137 10.13 1.00 21.01
N ARG A 138 8.84 1.14 21.35
CA ARG A 138 8.43 1.41 22.74
C ARG A 138 8.90 0.34 23.71
N MET A 139 8.87 -0.93 23.32
CA MET A 139 9.37 -2.01 24.16
C MET A 139 10.89 -1.94 24.39
N ILE A 140 11.65 -1.50 23.38
CA ILE A 140 13.10 -1.24 23.51
C ILE A 140 13.34 -0.08 24.48
N ASP A 141 12.57 1.00 24.36
CA ASP A 141 12.67 2.17 25.25
C ASP A 141 12.34 1.77 26.70
N CYS A 142 11.23 1.06 26.93
CA CYS A 142 10.88 0.55 28.26
C CYS A 142 11.96 -0.39 28.82
N TYR A 143 12.59 -1.22 27.98
CA TYR A 143 13.70 -2.05 28.42
C TYR A 143 14.88 -1.19 28.91
N ALA A 144 15.23 -0.14 28.17
CA ALA A 144 16.29 0.79 28.56
C ALA A 144 15.93 1.55 29.86
N GLU A 145 14.70 2.04 29.99
CA GLU A 145 14.20 2.70 31.20
C GLU A 145 14.28 1.78 32.42
N ASN A 146 13.93 0.50 32.27
CA ASN A 146 14.03 -0.50 33.33
C ASN A 146 15.46 -0.76 33.79
N LEU A 147 16.48 -0.41 33.00
CA LEU A 147 17.88 -0.49 33.41
C LEU A 147 18.32 0.72 34.25
N THR A 148 17.58 1.83 34.26
CA THR A 148 17.94 3.05 35.00
C THR A 148 18.30 2.84 36.49
N PRO A 149 17.61 1.96 37.25
CA PRO A 149 17.94 1.71 38.64
C PRO A 149 19.27 0.96 38.88
N TYR A 150 19.85 0.34 37.84
CA TYR A 150 21.08 -0.44 37.95
C TYR A 150 22.32 0.46 37.91
N ILE A 151 23.47 -0.04 38.40
CA ILE A 151 24.75 0.66 38.22
C ILE A 151 25.13 0.73 36.74
N TYR A 152 25.81 1.80 36.33
CA TYR A 152 26.14 2.09 34.93
C TYR A 152 26.69 0.88 34.15
N THR A 153 27.65 0.15 34.71
CA THR A 153 28.23 -1.04 34.05
C THR A 153 27.17 -2.11 33.72
N GLN A 154 26.18 -2.32 34.60
CA GLN A 154 25.10 -3.28 34.37
C GLN A 154 24.09 -2.76 33.34
N GLN A 155 23.88 -1.45 33.27
CA GLN A 155 23.06 -0.84 32.22
C GLN A 155 23.68 -1.10 30.84
N VAL A 156 24.98 -0.85 30.69
CA VAL A 156 25.73 -1.08 29.45
C VAL A 156 25.67 -2.56 29.06
N LEU A 157 25.95 -3.48 29.99
CA LEU A 157 25.89 -4.92 29.73
C LEU A 157 24.47 -5.38 29.33
N GLY A 158 23.43 -4.82 29.94
CA GLY A 158 22.03 -5.09 29.57
C GLY A 158 21.72 -4.69 28.13
N LEU A 159 22.09 -3.45 27.75
CA LEU A 159 21.90 -2.93 26.39
C LEU A 159 22.73 -3.70 25.36
N GLU A 160 23.98 -4.05 25.66
CA GLU A 160 24.81 -4.88 24.77
C GLU A 160 24.18 -6.26 24.53
N ASN A 161 23.60 -6.87 25.56
CA ASN A 161 22.92 -8.16 25.43
C ASN A 161 21.65 -8.05 24.58
N LEU A 162 20.87 -6.97 24.72
CA LEU A 162 19.72 -6.71 23.85
C LEU A 162 20.17 -6.50 22.39
N ALA A 163 21.19 -5.69 22.16
CA ALA A 163 21.73 -5.43 20.83
C ALA A 163 22.20 -6.72 20.14
N LYS A 164 22.86 -7.63 20.86
CA LYS A 164 23.24 -8.95 20.33
C LYS A 164 22.04 -9.79 19.89
N LYS A 165 20.96 -9.80 20.69
CA LYS A 165 19.73 -10.53 20.34
C LYS A 165 19.09 -9.96 19.07
N LEU A 166 18.97 -8.63 19.00
CA LEU A 166 18.42 -7.95 17.82
C LEU A 166 19.29 -8.16 16.57
N ALA A 167 20.62 -8.19 16.73
CA ALA A 167 21.53 -8.48 15.63
C ALA A 167 21.35 -9.91 15.08
N VAL A 168 21.20 -10.91 15.96
CA VAL A 168 20.91 -12.29 15.54
C VAL A 168 19.57 -12.35 14.79
N GLU A 169 18.52 -11.73 15.33
CA GLU A 169 17.20 -11.70 14.69
C GLU A 169 17.24 -11.01 13.32
N SER A 170 17.99 -9.91 13.21
CA SER A 170 18.17 -9.18 11.96
C SER A 170 18.90 -10.01 10.89
N VAL A 171 19.92 -10.78 11.27
CA VAL A 171 20.62 -11.68 10.35
C VAL A 171 19.69 -12.82 9.92
N CYS A 172 19.00 -13.46 10.87
CA CYS A 172 18.06 -14.54 10.59
C CYS A 172 16.93 -14.07 9.65
N SER A 173 16.33 -12.91 9.92
CA SER A 173 15.24 -12.36 9.09
C SER A 173 15.73 -11.99 7.69
N THR A 174 16.94 -11.48 7.54
CA THR A 174 17.54 -11.19 6.22
C THR A 174 17.74 -12.46 5.41
N VAL A 175 18.27 -13.52 6.03
CA VAL A 175 18.47 -14.82 5.37
C VAL A 175 17.11 -15.42 4.98
N ASN A 176 16.14 -15.41 5.89
CA ASN A 176 14.80 -15.91 5.63
C ASN A 176 14.10 -15.13 4.52
N ALA A 177 14.23 -13.80 4.50
CA ALA A 177 13.68 -12.96 3.43
C ALA A 177 14.27 -13.35 2.06
N ALA A 178 15.58 -13.60 1.98
CA ALA A 178 16.21 -14.06 0.75
C ALA A 178 15.72 -15.45 0.30
N ILE A 179 15.60 -16.39 1.25
CA ILE A 179 15.06 -17.74 0.99
C ILE A 179 13.62 -17.62 0.48
N HIS A 180 12.76 -16.89 1.19
CA HIS A 180 11.35 -16.72 0.81
C HIS A 180 11.19 -16.03 -0.54
N CYS A 181 12.00 -15.01 -0.86
CA CYS A 181 11.97 -14.39 -2.19
C CYS A 181 12.33 -15.40 -3.28
N GLY A 182 13.31 -16.28 -3.03
CA GLY A 182 13.74 -17.34 -3.95
C GLY A 182 12.67 -18.40 -4.15
N GLU A 183 12.15 -18.96 -3.06
CA GLU A 183 11.07 -19.95 -3.06
C GLU A 183 9.80 -19.40 -3.74
N LEU A 184 9.43 -18.16 -3.42
CA LEU A 184 8.29 -17.50 -4.06
C LEU A 184 8.51 -17.36 -5.57
N ALA A 185 9.67 -16.86 -5.99
CA ALA A 185 9.98 -16.72 -7.42
C ALA A 185 9.91 -18.08 -8.15
N GLU A 186 10.39 -19.15 -7.52
CA GLU A 186 10.34 -20.50 -8.07
C GLU A 186 8.91 -21.02 -8.22
N VAL A 187 8.08 -20.86 -7.18
CA VAL A 187 6.66 -21.23 -7.21
C VAL A 187 5.91 -20.46 -8.29
N LEU A 188 6.12 -19.15 -8.40
CA LEU A 188 5.45 -18.30 -9.40
C LEU A 188 5.88 -18.66 -10.81
N LYS A 189 7.18 -18.89 -11.04
CA LYS A 189 7.69 -19.38 -12.32
C LYS A 189 7.04 -20.71 -12.72
N MET A 190 6.99 -21.68 -11.81
CA MET A 190 6.34 -22.97 -12.07
C MET A 190 4.85 -22.78 -12.36
N GLY A 191 4.17 -21.90 -11.63
CA GLY A 191 2.77 -21.55 -11.88
C GLY A 191 2.55 -20.97 -13.28
N MET A 192 3.39 -20.03 -13.70
CA MET A 192 3.34 -19.44 -15.05
C MET A 192 3.58 -20.48 -16.14
N GLU A 193 4.58 -21.37 -15.96
CA GLU A 193 4.89 -22.46 -16.88
C GLU A 193 3.75 -23.49 -16.98
N LEU A 194 3.08 -23.79 -15.87
CA LEU A 194 1.92 -24.71 -15.84
C LEU A 194 0.64 -24.08 -16.38
N GLY A 195 0.44 -22.78 -16.14
CA GLY A 195 -0.71 -22.01 -16.58
C GLY A 195 -0.62 -21.53 -18.03
N ASP A 196 0.52 -21.73 -18.70
CA ASP A 196 0.83 -21.21 -20.03
C ASP A 196 0.53 -19.69 -20.13
N THR A 197 0.98 -18.94 -19.12
CA THR A 197 0.83 -17.49 -19.04
C THR A 197 2.17 -16.78 -18.86
N ASP A 198 2.27 -15.60 -19.47
CA ASP A 198 3.37 -14.66 -19.30
C ASP A 198 3.09 -13.62 -18.20
N ASP A 199 1.95 -13.70 -17.50
CA ASP A 199 1.59 -12.80 -16.41
C ASP A 199 1.34 -13.54 -15.10
N VAL A 200 2.09 -13.17 -14.06
CA VAL A 200 1.93 -13.76 -12.73
C VAL A 200 0.59 -13.37 -12.09
N GLY A 201 0.02 -12.22 -12.48
CA GLY A 201 -1.28 -11.77 -12.00
C GLY A 201 -2.44 -12.68 -12.40
N ASP A 202 -2.26 -13.45 -13.48
CA ASP A 202 -3.25 -14.43 -13.96
C ASP A 202 -3.34 -15.66 -13.04
N LEU A 203 -2.41 -15.84 -12.10
CA LEU A 203 -2.38 -16.96 -11.16
C LEU A 203 -3.22 -16.71 -9.88
N TYR A 204 -3.60 -15.46 -9.61
CA TYR A 204 -4.09 -15.03 -8.29
C TYR A 204 -5.62 -14.98 -8.15
N GLY A 205 -6.36 -15.52 -9.12
CA GLY A 205 -7.82 -15.57 -9.10
C GLY A 205 -8.47 -14.52 -10.01
N ASP A 206 -9.80 -14.43 -9.93
CA ASP A 206 -10.59 -13.50 -10.74
C ASP A 206 -10.39 -12.04 -10.26
N ASP A 207 -10.64 -11.07 -11.14
CA ASP A 207 -10.46 -9.64 -10.88
C ASP A 207 -11.26 -9.09 -9.69
N GLU A 208 -12.26 -9.82 -9.19
CA GLU A 208 -13.14 -9.41 -8.08
C GLU A 208 -12.77 -10.08 -6.74
N ASP A 209 -11.73 -10.91 -6.69
CA ASP A 209 -11.30 -11.60 -5.45
C ASP A 209 -10.38 -10.70 -4.60
N PRO A 210 -10.76 -10.30 -3.37
CA PRO A 210 -9.90 -9.50 -2.49
C PRO A 210 -8.55 -10.15 -2.18
N ILE A 211 -8.48 -11.50 -2.22
CA ILE A 211 -7.23 -12.24 -1.99
C ILE A 211 -6.23 -11.97 -3.12
N ARG A 212 -6.72 -11.71 -4.34
CA ARG A 212 -5.88 -11.35 -5.48
C ARG A 212 -5.10 -10.07 -5.21
N ASP A 213 -5.75 -9.08 -4.62
CA ASP A 213 -5.14 -7.79 -4.31
C ASP A 213 -4.02 -7.94 -3.25
N GLU A 214 -4.20 -8.84 -2.28
CA GLU A 214 -3.15 -9.17 -1.31
C GLU A 214 -1.90 -9.77 -1.98
N TYR A 215 -2.09 -10.70 -2.92
CA TYR A 215 -0.97 -11.30 -3.66
C TYR A 215 -0.26 -10.30 -4.57
N MET A 216 -1.02 -9.43 -5.24
CA MET A 216 -0.47 -8.36 -6.08
C MET A 216 0.34 -7.34 -5.26
N GLU A 217 -0.17 -6.93 -4.09
CA GLU A 217 0.55 -6.01 -3.22
C GLU A 217 1.80 -6.66 -2.61
N ARG A 218 1.73 -7.94 -2.20
CA ARG A 218 2.93 -8.72 -1.79
C ARG A 218 4.01 -8.66 -2.86
N ASP A 219 3.67 -8.94 -4.11
CA ASP A 219 4.62 -8.97 -5.23
C ASP A 219 5.28 -7.61 -5.46
N LYS A 220 4.50 -6.53 -5.37
CA LYS A 220 5.00 -5.15 -5.42
C LYS A 220 5.99 -4.85 -4.30
N GLN A 221 5.68 -5.27 -3.06
CA GLN A 221 6.57 -5.09 -1.91
C GLN A 221 7.85 -5.91 -2.04
N VAL A 222 7.77 -7.15 -2.54
CA VAL A 222 8.92 -8.03 -2.81
C VAL A 222 9.84 -7.40 -3.87
N LEU A 223 9.29 -6.86 -4.95
CA LEU A 223 10.05 -6.13 -5.97
C LEU A 223 10.74 -4.89 -5.39
N LEU A 224 10.02 -4.09 -4.61
CA LEU A 224 10.57 -2.90 -3.93
C LEU A 224 11.71 -3.27 -3.00
N TYR A 225 11.55 -4.35 -2.24
CA TYR A 225 12.58 -4.89 -1.36
C TYR A 225 13.82 -5.30 -2.14
N MET A 226 13.69 -6.09 -3.21
CA MET A 226 14.82 -6.50 -4.06
C MET A 226 15.49 -5.32 -4.80
N LYS A 227 14.76 -4.24 -5.10
CA LYS A 227 15.34 -2.99 -5.62
C LYS A 227 16.23 -2.29 -4.57
N LYS A 228 15.80 -2.28 -3.31
CA LYS A 228 16.59 -1.74 -2.18
C LYS A 228 17.76 -2.64 -1.77
N HIS A 229 17.67 -3.93 -2.06
CA HIS A 229 18.65 -4.97 -1.67
C HIS A 229 19.16 -5.76 -2.91
N PRO A 230 20.05 -5.18 -3.74
CA PRO A 230 20.53 -5.80 -4.98
C PRO A 230 21.25 -7.15 -4.80
N GLU A 231 21.84 -7.38 -3.64
CA GLU A 231 22.48 -8.64 -3.26
C GLU A 231 21.47 -9.79 -3.16
N ILE A 232 20.29 -9.54 -2.59
CA ILE A 232 19.21 -10.52 -2.50
C ILE A 232 18.68 -10.81 -3.90
N ARG A 233 18.45 -9.76 -4.70
CA ARG A 233 18.05 -9.91 -6.11
C ARG A 233 18.97 -10.85 -6.88
N LYS A 234 20.29 -10.67 -6.77
CA LYS A 234 21.28 -11.53 -7.45
C LYS A 234 21.19 -13.00 -7.02
N ILE A 235 20.91 -13.26 -5.75
CA ILE A 235 20.74 -14.63 -5.24
C ILE A 235 19.49 -15.26 -5.85
N VAL A 236 18.37 -14.53 -5.84
CA VAL A 236 17.09 -14.98 -6.41
C VAL A 236 17.22 -15.25 -7.91
N GLU A 237 17.77 -14.31 -8.69
CA GLU A 237 17.99 -14.46 -10.14
C GLU A 237 18.88 -15.66 -10.47
N LYS A 238 19.91 -15.91 -9.65
CA LYS A 238 20.79 -17.07 -9.80
C LYS A 238 20.06 -18.38 -9.49
N GLN A 239 19.18 -18.41 -8.49
CA GLN A 239 18.39 -19.58 -8.13
C GLN A 239 17.40 -19.95 -9.25
N ILE A 240 16.64 -18.99 -9.77
CA ILE A 240 15.62 -19.26 -10.80
C ILE A 240 16.20 -19.40 -12.23
N GLY A 241 17.45 -18.96 -12.42
CA GLY A 241 18.19 -19.01 -13.68
C GLY A 241 17.76 -17.98 -14.73
N LYS A 242 16.99 -16.96 -14.32
CA LYS A 242 16.43 -15.90 -15.16
C LYS A 242 16.38 -14.57 -14.39
N PRO A 243 16.30 -13.43 -15.08
CA PRO A 243 16.07 -12.14 -14.41
C PRO A 243 14.72 -12.15 -13.67
N ILE A 244 14.62 -11.49 -12.51
CA ILE A 244 13.34 -11.38 -11.79
C ILE A 244 12.24 -10.71 -12.61
N THR A 245 12.64 -9.91 -13.61
CA THR A 245 11.75 -9.25 -14.57
C THR A 245 11.01 -10.23 -15.49
N SER A 246 11.42 -11.51 -15.52
CA SER A 246 10.69 -12.56 -16.24
C SER A 246 9.51 -13.14 -15.46
N ILE A 247 9.44 -12.90 -14.15
CA ILE A 247 8.32 -13.33 -13.29
C ILE A 247 7.46 -12.12 -13.01
N TRP A 248 8.05 -11.15 -12.32
CA TRP A 248 7.42 -9.88 -12.07
C TRP A 248 7.87 -8.94 -13.18
N LYS A 249 7.03 -8.72 -14.19
CA LYS A 249 7.27 -7.64 -15.16
C LYS A 249 7.60 -6.39 -14.35
N ASP A 250 8.58 -5.60 -14.80
CA ASP A 250 8.83 -4.30 -14.20
C ASP A 250 7.53 -3.50 -14.31
N ALA A 251 6.68 -3.59 -13.29
CA ALA A 251 5.76 -2.55 -12.97
C ALA A 251 6.67 -1.32 -12.93
N LYS A 252 6.38 -0.35 -13.78
CA LYS A 252 6.91 0.99 -13.60
C LYS A 252 6.39 1.44 -12.24
N VAL A 253 7.10 1.04 -11.18
CA VAL A 253 6.84 1.44 -9.80
C VAL A 253 6.86 2.95 -9.74
#